data_AF-A0A9R0VCN8-F1
#
_entry.id   AF-A0A9R0VCN8-F1
#
_cell.length_a   1.000
_cell.length_b   1.000
_cell.length_c   1.000
_cell.angle_alpha   90.00
_cell.angle_beta   90.00
_cell.angle_gamma   90.00
#
_symmetry.space_group_name_H-M   'P 1'
#
loop_
_entity.id
_entity.type
_entity.pdbx_description
1 polymer ?
#
loop_
_entity_poly.entity_id
_entity_poly.type
_entity_poly.pdbx_seq_one_letter_code
_entity_poly.pdbx_strand_id
1 'polypeptide(L)'
;MDVHTKLMRRYGQVPEWWFICILVASAAITVFTCEYYIEQLQLPWWGILLACALSIFYTLPIGIITATTNQTPGLNIITEYIMGYLYPGRPVANMCFKVVGTLISAFVYLGTAWWMMDTIPNICNTELLPAGSPWTCPYDHLFHDASVIWGLISPRRIFGDLGTYSAVNWFFLGGAIAPLLVWLAHKAFPGQKWILLVNMPVLLGGISHMPPATAVNYTAWICVAFLSGYVVYKYRHNWWKRHNYLLSGALDAGLAFMAVLIYLCLELDNITLNWWGNVSDGCPLASCPTAKGIIVDGCPVHN
;
A
#
# COMPACT_ATOMS: atom_id res chain seq x y z
N MET A 1 24.20 3.61 -3.54
CA MET A 1 23.93 4.20 -4.88
C MET A 1 24.15 3.12 -5.93
N ASP A 2 23.06 2.55 -6.45
CA ASP A 2 23.07 1.29 -7.21
C ASP A 2 23.70 1.39 -8.59
N VAL A 3 24.07 0.22 -9.12
CA VAL A 3 24.51 0.06 -10.51
C VAL A 3 23.43 0.55 -11.48
N HIS A 4 22.16 0.30 -11.17
CA HIS A 4 21.04 0.81 -11.96
C HIS A 4 20.98 2.34 -11.95
N THR A 5 21.08 2.99 -10.79
CA THR A 5 21.12 4.47 -10.69
C THR A 5 22.35 5.06 -11.37
N LYS A 6 23.51 4.39 -11.29
CA LYS A 6 24.74 4.78 -12.02
C LYS A 6 24.57 4.67 -13.54
N LEU A 7 23.88 3.63 -14.03
CA LEU A 7 23.54 3.48 -15.44
C LEU A 7 22.49 4.51 -15.88
N MET A 8 21.50 4.79 -15.03
CA MET A 8 20.43 5.75 -15.29
C MET A 8 20.93 7.20 -15.29
N ARG A 9 22.00 7.53 -14.55
CA ARG A 9 22.68 8.83 -14.61
C ARG A 9 23.24 9.19 -16.00
N ARG A 10 23.39 8.21 -16.89
CA ARG A 10 23.78 8.46 -18.28
C ARG A 10 22.66 9.13 -19.08
N TYR A 11 21.40 8.98 -18.63
CA TYR A 11 20.25 9.60 -19.25
C TYR A 11 19.95 10.94 -18.56
N GLY A 12 19.69 11.98 -19.35
CA GLY A 12 19.23 13.26 -18.83
C GLY A 12 17.89 13.10 -18.13
N GLN A 13 17.70 13.81 -17.02
CA GLN A 13 16.39 13.87 -16.36
C GLN A 13 15.36 14.49 -17.31
N VAL A 14 14.15 13.93 -17.33
CA VAL A 14 13.06 14.45 -18.16
C VAL A 14 12.64 15.82 -17.61
N PRO A 15 12.52 16.86 -18.44
CA PRO A 15 12.14 18.19 -17.96
C PRO A 15 10.75 18.20 -17.31
N GLU A 16 10.58 18.93 -16.21
CA GLU A 16 9.32 18.97 -15.46
C GLU A 16 8.11 19.43 -16.28
N TRP A 17 8.33 20.36 -17.22
CA TRP A 17 7.28 20.87 -18.09
C TRP A 17 6.63 19.79 -18.95
N TRP A 18 7.32 18.69 -19.27
CA TRP A 18 6.72 17.55 -19.97
C TRP A 18 5.58 16.94 -19.16
N PHE A 19 5.75 16.78 -17.85
CA PHE A 19 4.71 16.21 -16.98
C PHE A 19 3.51 17.14 -16.86
N ILE A 20 3.74 18.46 -16.76
CA ILE A 20 2.67 19.46 -16.76
C ILE A 20 1.93 19.44 -18.10
N CYS A 21 2.64 19.37 -19.23
CA CYS A 21 2.01 19.28 -20.54
C CYS A 21 1.18 18.01 -20.71
N ILE A 22 1.67 16.84 -20.26
CA ILE A 22 0.92 15.59 -20.32
C ILE A 22 -0.30 15.65 -19.39
N LEU A 23 -0.17 16.22 -18.19
CA LEU A 23 -1.28 16.40 -17.26
C LEU A 23 -2.37 17.29 -17.88
N VAL A 24 -2.00 18.44 -18.44
CA VAL A 24 -2.96 19.36 -19.08
C VAL A 24 -3.59 18.71 -20.32
N ALA A 25 -2.81 18.04 -21.16
CA ALA A 25 -3.31 17.35 -22.35
C ALA A 25 -4.28 16.22 -21.98
N SER A 26 -3.93 15.39 -20.98
CA SER A 26 -4.81 14.31 -20.51
C SER A 26 -6.09 14.84 -19.89
N ALA A 27 -6.02 15.92 -19.10
CA ALA A 27 -7.21 16.59 -18.56
C ALA A 27 -8.09 17.15 -19.68
N ALA A 28 -7.51 17.82 -20.68
CA ALA A 28 -8.25 18.38 -21.81
C ALA A 28 -8.93 17.30 -22.67
N ILE A 29 -8.22 16.21 -22.97
CA ILE A 29 -8.78 15.05 -23.71
C ILE A 29 -9.93 14.43 -22.90
N THR A 30 -9.78 14.34 -21.58
CA THR A 30 -10.81 13.78 -20.71
C THR A 30 -12.05 14.67 -20.69
N VAL A 31 -11.89 15.99 -20.57
CA VAL A 31 -12.99 16.97 -20.65
C VAL A 31 -13.71 16.88 -21.98
N PHE A 32 -12.96 16.83 -23.08
CA PHE A 32 -13.53 16.68 -24.41
C PHE A 32 -14.33 15.38 -24.55
N THR A 33 -13.78 14.26 -24.05
CA THR A 33 -14.45 12.95 -24.13
C THR A 33 -15.73 12.93 -23.29
N CYS A 34 -15.73 13.53 -22.09
CA CYS A 34 -16.92 13.60 -21.25
C CYS A 34 -18.01 14.51 -21.83
N GLU A 35 -17.65 15.61 -22.48
CA GLU A 35 -18.61 16.50 -23.15
C GLU A 35 -19.18 15.85 -24.41
N TYR A 36 -18.34 15.22 -25.24
CA TYR A 36 -18.78 14.59 -26.49
C TYR A 36 -19.60 13.31 -26.27
N TYR A 37 -19.24 12.50 -25.27
CA TYR A 37 -19.93 11.24 -24.94
C TYR A 37 -20.79 11.36 -23.67
N ILE A 38 -21.41 12.52 -23.43
CA ILE A 38 -22.16 12.78 -22.19
C ILE A 38 -23.34 11.83 -21.97
N GLU A 39 -23.97 11.36 -23.05
CA GLU A 39 -25.07 10.39 -22.95
C GLU A 39 -24.61 9.01 -22.46
N GLN A 40 -23.36 8.62 -22.74
CA GLN A 40 -22.79 7.33 -22.34
C GLN A 40 -22.08 7.43 -20.98
N LEU A 41 -21.24 8.44 -20.78
CA LEU A 41 -20.40 8.60 -19.59
C LEU A 41 -21.17 9.23 -18.42
N GLN A 42 -22.21 10.02 -18.71
CA GLN A 42 -23.08 10.69 -17.73
C GLN A 42 -22.36 11.65 -16.76
N LEU A 43 -21.05 11.86 -16.91
CA LEU A 43 -20.23 12.70 -16.04
C LEU A 43 -20.12 14.12 -16.62
N PRO A 44 -20.60 15.16 -15.93
CA PRO A 44 -20.47 16.54 -16.37
C PRO A 44 -19.03 17.06 -16.23
N TRP A 45 -18.66 18.08 -17.02
CA TRP A 45 -17.31 18.66 -17.05
C TRP A 45 -16.77 19.10 -15.67
N TRP A 46 -17.64 19.60 -14.78
CA TRP A 46 -17.24 20.03 -13.43
C TRP A 46 -16.74 18.86 -12.57
N GLY A 47 -17.21 17.64 -12.84
CA GLY A 47 -16.75 16.43 -12.16
C GLY A 47 -15.26 16.19 -12.39
N ILE A 48 -14.73 16.55 -13.56
CA ILE A 48 -13.30 16.39 -13.86
C ILE A 48 -12.47 17.41 -13.07
N LEU A 49 -12.93 18.66 -12.99
CA LEU A 49 -12.26 19.68 -12.17
C LEU A 49 -12.24 19.31 -10.69
N LEU A 50 -13.33 18.74 -10.19
CA LEU A 50 -13.40 18.21 -8.84
C LEU A 50 -12.40 17.06 -8.64
N ALA A 51 -12.30 16.12 -9.59
CA ALA A 51 -11.33 15.03 -9.55
C ALA A 51 -9.89 15.55 -9.52
N CYS A 52 -9.55 16.56 -10.34
CA CYS A 52 -8.25 17.22 -10.32
C CYS A 52 -7.95 17.84 -8.95
N ALA A 53 -8.90 18.60 -8.40
CA ALA A 53 -8.74 19.27 -7.12
C ALA A 53 -8.52 18.29 -5.96
N LEU A 54 -9.31 17.22 -5.91
CA LEU A 54 -9.16 16.16 -4.90
C LEU A 54 -7.82 15.43 -5.06
N SER A 55 -7.41 15.12 -6.30
CA SER A 55 -6.13 14.47 -6.56
C SER A 55 -4.97 15.32 -6.02
N ILE A 56 -4.92 16.61 -6.36
CA ILE A 56 -3.86 17.52 -5.89
C ILE A 56 -3.85 17.62 -4.36
N PHE A 57 -5.02 17.78 -3.74
CA PHE A 57 -5.13 17.95 -2.30
C PHE A 57 -4.70 16.70 -1.52
N TYR A 58 -5.16 15.52 -1.92
CA TYR A 58 -4.90 14.29 -1.17
C TYR A 58 -3.55 13.65 -1.48
N THR A 59 -2.97 13.90 -2.65
CA THR A 59 -1.72 13.24 -3.08
C THR A 59 -0.56 13.55 -2.13
N LEU A 60 -0.39 14.82 -1.72
CA LEU A 60 0.75 15.23 -0.90
C LEU A 60 0.71 14.65 0.52
N PRO A 61 -0.38 14.79 1.30
CA PRO A 61 -0.48 14.14 2.60
C PRO A 61 -0.31 12.62 2.51
N ILE A 62 -0.94 11.98 1.52
CA ILE A 62 -0.85 10.52 1.35
C ILE A 62 0.56 10.07 1.00
N GLY A 63 1.25 10.79 0.12
CA GLY A 63 2.65 10.50 -0.21
C GLY A 63 3.53 10.56 1.04
N ILE A 64 3.32 11.57 1.88
CA ILE A 64 4.05 11.74 3.13
C ILE A 64 3.75 10.61 4.11
N ILE A 65 2.47 10.35 4.38
CA ILE A 65 2.03 9.27 5.28
C ILE A 65 2.55 7.92 4.79
N THR A 66 2.54 7.66 3.48
CA THR A 66 3.07 6.41 2.92
C THR A 66 4.58 6.31 3.16
N ALA A 67 5.32 7.41 2.95
CA ALA A 67 6.76 7.47 3.16
C ALA A 67 7.17 7.31 4.64
N THR A 68 6.34 7.74 5.58
CA THR A 68 6.66 7.69 7.03
C THR A 68 6.09 6.44 7.72
N THR A 69 4.84 6.08 7.41
CA THR A 69 4.07 5.03 8.11
C THR A 69 3.93 3.73 7.36
N ASN A 70 4.33 3.68 6.08
CA ASN A 70 4.21 2.50 5.22
C ASN A 70 2.75 2.05 4.95
N GLN A 71 1.79 2.93 5.22
CA GLN A 71 0.38 2.67 4.97
C GLN A 71 -0.07 3.55 3.81
N THR A 72 -0.73 2.94 2.82
CA THR A 72 -1.35 3.64 1.70
C THR A 72 -2.86 3.72 1.93
N PRO A 73 -3.41 4.88 2.36
CA PRO A 73 -4.84 5.02 2.55
C PRO A 73 -5.58 4.88 1.21
N GLY A 74 -6.67 4.11 1.19
CA GLY A 74 -7.47 3.91 -0.02
C GLY A 74 -8.30 5.14 -0.38
N LEU A 75 -7.94 5.83 -1.47
CA LEU A 75 -8.69 7.00 -1.95
C LEU A 75 -9.99 6.67 -2.66
N ASN A 76 -10.09 5.46 -3.22
CA ASN A 76 -11.18 5.03 -4.09
C ASN A 76 -12.56 5.25 -3.44
N ILE A 77 -12.67 4.96 -2.15
CA ILE A 77 -13.94 4.99 -1.43
C ILE A 77 -14.38 6.44 -1.15
N ILE A 78 -13.45 7.34 -0.79
CA ILE A 78 -13.76 8.76 -0.57
C ILE A 78 -14.25 9.40 -1.87
N THR A 79 -13.54 9.17 -2.97
CA THR A 79 -13.91 9.72 -4.28
C THR A 79 -15.30 9.24 -4.73
N GLU A 80 -15.60 7.96 -4.49
CA GLU A 80 -16.90 7.36 -4.81
C GLU A 80 -18.03 7.92 -3.94
N TYR A 81 -17.78 8.17 -2.65
CA TYR A 81 -18.78 8.76 -1.75
C TYR A 81 -19.08 10.23 -2.09
N ILE A 82 -18.04 11.03 -2.36
CA ILE A 82 -18.20 12.45 -2.72
C ILE A 82 -19.08 12.57 -3.97
N MET A 83 -18.73 11.83 -5.03
CA MET A 83 -19.52 11.86 -6.26
C MET A 83 -20.88 11.21 -6.13
N GLY A 84 -21.00 10.11 -5.37
CA GLY A 84 -22.29 9.50 -5.09
C GLY A 84 -23.26 10.43 -4.38
N TYR A 85 -22.76 11.33 -3.52
CA TYR A 85 -23.57 12.34 -2.84
C TYR A 85 -23.91 13.54 -3.75
N LEU A 86 -22.93 14.03 -4.51
CA LEU A 86 -23.12 15.16 -5.44
C LEU A 86 -24.00 14.80 -6.63
N TYR A 87 -23.91 13.55 -7.10
CA TYR A 87 -24.59 13.09 -8.31
C TYR A 87 -25.28 11.73 -8.12
N PRO A 88 -26.37 11.71 -7.33
CA PRO A 88 -27.04 10.48 -6.94
C PRO A 88 -27.72 9.80 -8.15
N GLY A 89 -27.76 8.46 -8.11
CA GLY A 89 -28.49 7.64 -9.09
C GLY A 89 -27.76 7.39 -10.41
N ARG A 90 -26.52 7.88 -10.59
CA ARG A 90 -25.73 7.69 -11.82
C ARG A 90 -24.45 6.87 -11.56
N PRO A 91 -24.53 5.53 -11.58
CA PRO A 91 -23.38 4.68 -11.26
C PRO A 91 -22.26 4.77 -12.32
N VAL A 92 -22.61 4.99 -13.59
CA VAL A 92 -21.63 5.13 -14.68
C VAL A 92 -20.78 6.39 -14.49
N ALA A 93 -21.41 7.51 -14.14
CA ALA A 93 -20.70 8.75 -13.83
C ALA A 93 -19.72 8.57 -12.66
N ASN A 94 -20.12 7.85 -11.61
CA ASN A 94 -19.27 7.58 -10.46
C ASN A 94 -18.03 6.74 -10.83
N MET A 95 -18.22 5.70 -11.65
CA MET A 95 -17.11 4.87 -12.14
C MET A 95 -16.17 5.66 -13.06
N CYS A 96 -16.71 6.50 -13.93
CA CYS A 96 -15.90 7.36 -14.81
C CYS A 96 -15.08 8.36 -13.99
N PHE A 97 -15.68 9.01 -13.00
CA PHE A 97 -14.99 9.93 -12.10
C PHE A 97 -13.81 9.25 -11.40
N LYS A 98 -14.01 8.02 -10.90
CA LYS A 98 -12.94 7.24 -10.27
C LYS A 98 -11.77 7.01 -11.22
N VAL A 99 -12.05 6.49 -12.43
CA VAL A 99 -10.99 6.19 -13.42
C VAL A 99 -10.21 7.44 -13.77
N VAL A 100 -10.92 8.55 -14.04
CA VAL A 100 -10.30 9.84 -14.35
C VAL A 100 -9.46 10.35 -13.18
N GLY A 101 -10.01 10.31 -11.96
CA GLY A 101 -9.31 10.71 -10.74
C GLY A 101 -8.03 9.91 -10.51
N THR A 102 -8.06 8.59 -10.71
CA THR A 102 -6.87 7.74 -10.56
C THR A 102 -5.79 8.06 -11.61
N LEU A 103 -6.17 8.28 -12.87
CA LEU A 103 -5.23 8.65 -13.93
C LEU A 103 -4.54 9.98 -13.63
N ILE A 104 -5.31 10.98 -13.22
CA ILE A 104 -4.79 12.32 -12.87
C ILE A 104 -3.92 12.22 -11.61
N SER A 105 -4.35 11.48 -10.60
CA SER A 105 -3.58 11.24 -9.38
C SER A 105 -2.21 10.62 -9.66
N ALA A 106 -2.10 9.71 -10.63
CA ALA A 106 -0.80 9.11 -10.99
C ALA A 106 0.22 10.15 -11.48
N PHE A 107 -0.22 11.11 -12.29
CA PHE A 107 0.63 12.20 -12.76
C PHE A 107 0.98 13.21 -11.66
N VAL A 108 -0.01 13.56 -10.83
CA VAL A 108 0.22 14.44 -9.68
C VAL A 108 1.20 13.79 -8.70
N TYR A 109 1.03 12.50 -8.40
CA TYR A 109 1.91 11.73 -7.53
C TYR A 109 3.35 11.74 -8.02
N LEU A 110 3.55 11.53 -9.33
CA LEU A 110 4.86 11.64 -9.95
C LEU A 110 5.46 13.04 -9.73
N GLY A 111 4.72 14.10 -10.03
CA GLY A 111 5.17 15.48 -9.83
C GLY A 111 5.53 15.78 -8.37
N THR A 112 4.69 15.35 -7.42
CA THR A 112 4.95 15.52 -5.98
C THR A 112 6.17 14.74 -5.52
N ALA A 113 6.37 13.52 -6.03
CA ALA A 113 7.54 12.71 -5.68
C ALA A 113 8.83 13.37 -6.16
N TRP A 114 8.84 13.91 -7.38
CA TRP A 114 9.97 14.68 -7.91
C TRP A 114 10.27 15.92 -7.07
N TRP A 115 9.25 16.72 -6.79
CA TRP A 115 9.37 17.91 -5.94
C TRP A 115 9.91 17.57 -4.55
N MET A 116 9.44 16.48 -3.96
CA MET A 116 9.88 16.01 -2.65
C MET A 116 11.35 15.54 -2.65
N MET A 117 11.79 14.85 -3.70
CA MET A 117 13.18 14.42 -3.85
C MET A 117 14.15 15.59 -4.08
N ASP A 118 13.70 16.69 -4.70
CA ASP A 118 14.52 17.89 -4.91
C ASP A 118 14.61 18.74 -3.63
N THR A 119 13.51 18.87 -2.90
CA THR A 119 13.43 19.68 -1.68
C THR A 119 14.07 19.02 -0.45
N ILE A 120 13.98 17.69 -0.33
CA ILE A 120 14.49 16.93 0.84
C ILE A 120 15.76 16.18 0.45
N PRO A 121 16.95 16.66 0.86
CA PRO A 121 18.20 15.99 0.52
C PRO A 121 18.29 14.62 1.21
N ASN A 122 18.74 13.61 0.46
CA ASN A 122 18.92 12.24 0.92
C ASN A 122 17.65 11.54 1.42
N ILE A 123 16.44 11.97 0.99
CA ILE A 123 15.18 11.30 1.36
C ILE A 123 15.27 9.78 1.20
N CYS A 124 14.68 9.03 2.14
CA CYS A 124 14.70 7.56 2.18
C CYS A 124 16.10 6.94 2.37
N ASN A 125 17.12 7.68 2.82
CA ASN A 125 18.43 7.11 3.15
C ASN A 125 18.75 7.26 4.65
N THR A 126 18.30 6.31 5.45
CA THR A 126 18.39 6.34 6.92
C THR A 126 19.80 6.55 7.48
N GLU A 127 20.86 6.23 6.73
CA GLU A 127 22.27 6.46 7.14
C GLU A 127 22.70 7.94 7.04
N LEU A 128 22.12 8.69 6.10
CA LEU A 128 22.49 10.08 5.81
C LEU A 128 21.50 11.10 6.39
N LEU A 129 20.32 10.65 6.84
CA LEU A 129 19.34 11.52 7.48
C LEU A 129 19.72 11.83 8.95
N PRO A 130 19.29 12.99 9.48
CA PRO A 130 19.42 13.28 10.91
C PRO A 130 18.67 12.25 11.74
N ALA A 131 19.26 11.83 12.86
CA ALA A 131 18.65 10.88 13.79
C ALA A 131 17.26 11.39 14.24
N GLY A 132 16.20 10.59 13.98
CA GLY A 132 14.81 10.93 14.30
C GLY A 132 14.00 11.53 13.14
N SER A 133 14.53 11.57 11.92
CA SER A 133 13.76 11.97 10.75
C SER A 133 12.61 10.99 10.45
N PRO A 134 11.41 11.48 10.08
CA PRO A 134 10.27 10.62 9.80
C PRO A 134 10.37 9.88 8.44
N TRP A 135 11.22 10.35 7.53
CA TRP A 135 11.35 9.88 6.14
C TRP A 135 12.11 8.55 5.99
N THR A 136 11.52 7.46 6.48
CA THR A 136 12.14 6.12 6.47
C THR A 136 11.82 5.28 5.23
N CYS A 137 10.76 5.60 4.48
CA CYS A 137 10.36 4.96 3.20
C CYS A 137 10.50 3.42 3.13
N PRO A 138 9.90 2.68 4.08
CA PRO A 138 10.09 1.23 4.20
C PRO A 138 9.63 0.43 2.98
N TYR A 139 8.55 0.85 2.30
CA TYR A 139 8.09 0.18 1.08
C TYR A 139 9.10 0.31 -0.07
N ASP A 140 9.70 1.49 -0.24
CA ASP A 140 10.67 1.74 -1.31
C ASP A 140 11.97 0.97 -1.06
N HIS A 141 12.39 0.82 0.20
CA HIS A 141 13.50 -0.06 0.56
C HIS A 141 13.21 -1.52 0.21
N LEU A 142 12.03 -2.02 0.53
CA LEU A 142 11.65 -3.38 0.17
C LEU A 142 11.65 -3.59 -1.35
N PHE A 143 11.09 -2.64 -2.10
CA PHE A 143 11.05 -2.71 -3.55
C PHE A 143 12.47 -2.65 -4.15
N HIS A 144 13.33 -1.80 -3.58
CA HIS A 144 14.74 -1.70 -3.94
C HIS A 144 15.49 -3.01 -3.69
N ASP A 145 15.38 -3.59 -2.49
CA ASP A 145 16.00 -4.86 -2.14
C ASP A 145 15.53 -5.98 -3.06
N ALA A 146 14.22 -6.06 -3.34
CA ALA A 146 13.66 -7.00 -4.29
C ALA A 146 14.28 -6.82 -5.69
N SER A 147 14.45 -5.58 -6.16
CA SER A 147 15.08 -5.29 -7.45
C SER A 147 16.55 -5.72 -7.50
N VAL A 148 17.29 -5.61 -6.39
CA VAL A 148 18.69 -6.05 -6.29
C VAL A 148 18.78 -7.57 -6.31
N ILE A 149 17.90 -8.25 -5.57
CA ILE A 149 17.81 -9.71 -5.51
C ILE A 149 17.51 -10.30 -6.89
N TRP A 150 16.44 -9.82 -7.54
CA TRP A 150 15.96 -10.39 -8.79
C TRP A 150 16.70 -9.86 -10.03
N GLY A 151 17.22 -8.63 -9.98
CA GLY A 151 17.87 -7.97 -11.11
C GLY A 151 19.40 -8.04 -11.11
N LEU A 152 20.06 -7.75 -9.99
CA LEU A 152 21.53 -7.60 -9.94
C LEU A 152 22.26 -8.88 -9.54
N ILE A 153 21.84 -9.51 -8.45
CA ILE A 153 22.57 -10.64 -7.82
C ILE A 153 22.27 -11.98 -8.52
N SER A 154 21.24 -12.02 -9.36
CA SER A 154 20.66 -13.20 -9.99
C SER A 154 20.02 -14.17 -8.98
N PRO A 155 18.83 -14.74 -9.28
CA PRO A 155 18.17 -15.70 -8.39
C PRO A 155 19.04 -16.91 -8.06
N ARG A 156 19.95 -17.30 -8.96
CA ARG A 156 20.86 -18.44 -8.72
C ARG A 156 21.80 -18.22 -7.54
N ARG A 157 22.19 -16.98 -7.24
CA ARG A 157 23.15 -16.67 -6.17
C ARG A 157 22.48 -16.49 -4.81
N ILE A 158 21.15 -16.37 -4.77
CA ILE A 158 20.37 -16.23 -3.53
C ILE A 158 19.60 -17.52 -3.25
N PHE A 159 18.83 -18.00 -4.22
CA PHE A 159 17.96 -19.17 -4.13
C PHE A 159 18.53 -20.41 -4.84
N GLY A 160 19.60 -20.30 -5.60
CA GLY A 160 20.18 -21.44 -6.33
C GLY A 160 21.21 -22.23 -5.51
N ASP A 161 22.00 -23.02 -6.24
CA ASP A 161 23.09 -23.86 -5.73
C ASP A 161 24.19 -23.08 -5.00
N LEU A 162 24.39 -21.82 -5.38
CA LEU A 162 25.41 -20.94 -4.82
C LEU A 162 24.92 -20.07 -3.65
N GLY A 163 23.62 -20.11 -3.35
CA GLY A 163 22.98 -19.20 -2.40
C GLY A 163 22.66 -19.83 -1.04
N THR A 164 22.56 -18.98 -0.01
CA THR A 164 22.21 -19.38 1.36
C THR A 164 20.72 -19.70 1.55
N TYR A 165 19.85 -19.22 0.65
CA TYR A 165 18.39 -19.35 0.76
C TYR A 165 17.80 -20.41 -0.19
N SER A 166 18.60 -21.39 -0.61
CA SER A 166 18.14 -22.48 -1.50
C SER A 166 16.97 -23.28 -0.92
N ALA A 167 16.91 -23.39 0.41
CA ALA A 167 15.82 -24.05 1.12
C ALA A 167 14.46 -23.36 0.91
N VAL A 168 14.42 -22.06 0.59
CA VAL A 168 13.16 -21.31 0.38
C VAL A 168 12.39 -21.84 -0.83
N ASN A 169 13.07 -22.40 -1.82
CA ASN A 169 12.38 -22.98 -2.98
C ASN A 169 11.45 -24.15 -2.61
N TRP A 170 11.66 -24.82 -1.47
CA TRP A 170 10.76 -25.86 -1.00
C TRP A 170 9.37 -25.33 -0.64
N PHE A 171 9.22 -24.03 -0.37
CA PHE A 171 7.90 -23.42 -0.17
C PHE A 171 7.03 -23.47 -1.44
N PHE A 172 7.62 -23.53 -2.66
CA PHE A 172 6.83 -23.77 -3.87
C PHE A 172 6.16 -25.14 -3.84
N LEU A 173 6.90 -26.17 -3.41
CA LEU A 173 6.36 -27.52 -3.25
C LEU A 173 5.34 -27.55 -2.10
N GLY A 174 5.64 -26.91 -0.97
CA GLY A 174 4.72 -26.77 0.15
C GLY A 174 3.40 -26.11 -0.26
N GLY A 175 3.47 -25.04 -1.06
CA GLY A 175 2.30 -24.36 -1.61
C GLY A 175 1.49 -25.23 -2.58
N ALA A 176 2.16 -26.06 -3.39
CA ALA A 176 1.48 -27.01 -4.28
C ALA A 176 0.80 -28.16 -3.51
N ILE A 177 1.42 -28.62 -2.42
CA ILE A 177 0.91 -29.72 -1.59
C ILE A 177 -0.22 -29.26 -0.65
N ALA A 178 -0.18 -28.03 -0.15
CA ALA A 178 -1.13 -27.55 0.86
C ALA A 178 -2.62 -27.69 0.46
N PRO A 179 -3.07 -27.35 -0.77
CA PRO A 179 -4.44 -27.59 -1.21
C PRO A 179 -4.81 -29.08 -1.28
N LEU A 180 -3.85 -29.94 -1.66
CA LEU A 180 -4.06 -31.39 -1.72
C LEU A 180 -4.29 -31.97 -0.32
N LEU A 181 -3.59 -31.48 0.70
CA LEU A 181 -3.81 -31.88 2.09
C LEU A 181 -5.23 -31.55 2.57
N VAL A 182 -5.76 -30.37 2.20
CA VAL A 182 -7.15 -30.01 2.54
C VAL A 182 -8.14 -30.94 1.83
N TRP A 183 -7.90 -31.26 0.56
CA TRP A 183 -8.73 -32.20 -0.19
C TRP A 183 -8.72 -33.62 0.42
N LEU A 184 -7.54 -34.13 0.79
CA LEU A 184 -7.41 -35.42 1.47
C LEU A 184 -8.09 -35.42 2.84
N ALA A 185 -7.94 -34.35 3.62
CA ALA A 185 -8.59 -34.20 4.92
C ALA A 185 -10.12 -34.20 4.79
N HIS A 186 -10.67 -33.55 3.76
CA HIS A 186 -12.10 -33.60 3.48
C HIS A 186 -12.57 -35.02 3.14
N LYS A 187 -11.78 -35.78 2.36
CA LYS A 187 -12.09 -37.17 1.99
C LYS A 187 -12.03 -38.13 3.19
N ALA A 188 -11.10 -37.92 4.11
CA ALA A 188 -10.94 -38.73 5.32
C ALA A 188 -12.00 -38.44 6.39
N PHE A 189 -12.47 -37.20 6.49
CA PHE A 189 -13.45 -36.76 7.48
C PHE A 189 -14.72 -36.14 6.84
N PRO A 190 -15.56 -36.94 6.18
CA PRO A 190 -16.74 -36.44 5.46
C PRO A 190 -17.79 -35.78 6.39
N GLY A 191 -17.75 -36.06 7.70
CA GLY A 191 -18.66 -35.45 8.67
C GLY A 191 -18.36 -33.99 9.02
N GLN A 192 -17.15 -33.47 8.72
CA GLN A 192 -16.69 -32.16 9.17
C GLN A 192 -16.78 -31.12 8.05
N LYS A 193 -17.89 -30.35 8.02
CA LYS A 193 -18.15 -29.33 6.99
C LYS A 193 -17.19 -28.13 7.05
N TRP A 194 -16.49 -27.92 8.17
CA TRP A 194 -15.57 -26.78 8.33
C TRP A 194 -14.29 -26.92 7.50
N ILE A 195 -13.88 -28.14 7.13
CA ILE A 195 -12.67 -28.39 6.35
C ILE A 195 -12.79 -27.75 4.95
N LEU A 196 -14.00 -27.73 4.39
CA LEU A 196 -14.30 -27.08 3.10
C LEU A 196 -14.18 -25.55 3.14
N LEU A 197 -14.20 -24.94 4.33
CA LEU A 197 -14.04 -23.49 4.49
C LEU A 197 -12.56 -23.07 4.46
N VAL A 198 -11.62 -24.01 4.60
CA VAL A 198 -10.19 -23.73 4.60
C VAL A 198 -9.69 -23.56 3.17
N ASN A 199 -9.41 -22.32 2.78
CA ASN A 199 -8.88 -21.99 1.47
C ASN A 199 -7.38 -21.67 1.55
N MET A 200 -6.55 -22.65 1.19
CA MET A 200 -5.08 -22.53 1.23
C MET A 200 -4.53 -21.41 0.31
N PRO A 201 -4.98 -21.27 -0.95
CA PRO A 201 -4.59 -20.13 -1.79
C PRO A 201 -4.87 -18.77 -1.13
N VAL A 202 -6.02 -18.60 -0.47
CA VAL A 202 -6.35 -17.35 0.22
C VAL A 202 -5.45 -17.13 1.44
N LEU A 203 -5.17 -18.18 2.21
CA LEU A 203 -4.27 -18.10 3.37
C LEU A 203 -2.83 -17.76 2.98
N LEU A 204 -2.29 -18.44 1.95
CA LEU A 204 -0.95 -18.18 1.44
C LEU A 204 -0.85 -16.79 0.77
N GLY A 205 -1.90 -16.37 0.07
CA GLY A 205 -1.99 -15.03 -0.53
C GLY A 205 -1.98 -13.92 0.51
N GLY A 206 -2.59 -14.11 1.68
CA GLY A 206 -2.58 -13.11 2.76
C GLY A 206 -1.19 -12.74 3.28
N ILE A 207 -0.20 -13.61 3.07
CA ILE A 207 1.19 -13.43 3.56
C ILE A 207 2.02 -12.56 2.57
N SER A 208 1.49 -12.21 1.40
CA SER A 208 2.26 -11.47 0.38
C SER A 208 2.67 -10.05 0.79
N HIS A 209 2.01 -9.46 1.79
CA HIS A 209 2.31 -8.13 2.32
C HIS A 209 3.13 -8.16 3.62
N MET A 210 3.65 -9.33 4.00
CA MET A 210 4.34 -9.56 5.28
C MET A 210 5.63 -8.73 5.41
N PRO A 211 6.33 -8.43 4.30
CA PRO A 211 7.12 -7.22 4.17
C PRO A 211 6.34 -6.21 3.33
N PRO A 212 6.18 -4.95 3.74
CA PRO A 212 6.81 -4.29 4.89
C PRO A 212 5.87 -4.10 6.11
N ALA A 213 4.69 -4.74 6.13
CA ALA A 213 3.73 -4.58 7.21
C ALA A 213 4.22 -5.22 8.53
N THR A 214 4.07 -4.48 9.63
CA THR A 214 4.50 -4.94 10.97
C THR A 214 3.60 -6.05 11.51
N ALA A 215 4.09 -6.77 12.53
CA ALA A 215 3.32 -7.84 13.16
C ALA A 215 1.99 -7.34 13.77
N VAL A 216 1.97 -6.10 14.25
CA VAL A 216 0.76 -5.45 14.77
C VAL A 216 -0.32 -5.30 13.69
N ASN A 217 0.06 -4.95 12.46
CA ASN A 217 -0.90 -4.81 11.36
C ASN A 217 -1.59 -6.14 11.03
N TYR A 218 -0.82 -7.24 11.01
CA TYR A 218 -1.35 -8.57 10.74
C TYR A 218 -2.24 -9.10 11.87
N THR A 219 -1.80 -8.96 13.12
CA THR A 219 -2.59 -9.39 14.27
C THR A 219 -3.89 -8.60 14.38
N ALA A 220 -3.86 -7.28 14.13
CA ALA A 220 -5.06 -6.45 14.05
C ALA A 220 -6.00 -6.91 12.93
N TRP A 221 -5.48 -7.15 11.72
CA TRP A 221 -6.29 -7.62 10.60
C TRP A 221 -6.98 -8.95 10.89
N ILE A 222 -6.25 -9.93 11.45
CA ILE A 222 -6.82 -11.24 11.84
C ILE A 222 -7.92 -11.06 12.89
N CYS A 223 -7.68 -10.23 13.91
CA CYS A 223 -8.67 -9.95 14.95
C CYS A 223 -9.95 -9.32 14.38
N VAL A 224 -9.82 -8.29 13.56
CA VAL A 224 -10.97 -7.60 12.95
C VAL A 224 -11.70 -8.52 11.97
N ALA A 225 -10.97 -9.30 11.16
CA ALA A 225 -11.54 -10.27 10.23
C ALA A 225 -12.30 -11.38 10.97
N PHE A 226 -11.77 -11.86 12.11
CA PHE A 226 -12.46 -12.85 12.93
C PHE A 226 -13.72 -12.28 13.59
N LEU A 227 -13.62 -11.10 14.20
CA LEU A 227 -14.75 -10.44 14.86
C LEU A 227 -15.87 -10.13 13.85
N SER A 228 -15.56 -9.49 12.73
CA SER A 228 -16.55 -9.17 11.71
C SER A 228 -17.01 -10.41 10.93
N GLY A 229 -16.07 -11.15 10.36
CA GLY A 229 -16.32 -12.24 9.41
C GLY A 229 -16.82 -13.54 10.03
N TYR A 230 -16.54 -13.79 11.31
CA TYR A 230 -17.02 -15.00 12.01
C TYR A 230 -18.02 -14.67 13.12
N VAL A 231 -17.67 -13.82 14.09
CA VAL A 231 -18.53 -13.56 15.26
C VAL A 231 -19.79 -12.80 14.85
N VAL A 232 -19.65 -11.61 14.29
CA VAL A 232 -20.80 -10.77 13.91
C VAL A 232 -21.62 -11.43 12.80
N TYR A 233 -20.98 -12.07 11.83
CA TYR A 233 -21.65 -12.86 10.81
C TYR A 233 -22.54 -13.97 11.40
N LYS A 234 -22.05 -14.71 12.41
CA LYS A 234 -22.76 -15.84 13.02
C LYS A 234 -23.88 -15.41 13.96
N TYR A 235 -23.66 -14.42 14.81
CA TYR A 235 -24.66 -13.99 15.80
C TYR A 235 -25.67 -12.96 15.26
N ARG A 236 -25.29 -12.14 14.25
CA ARG A 236 -26.08 -11.01 13.74
C ARG A 236 -26.04 -10.90 12.22
N HIS A 237 -26.31 -12.00 11.53
CA HIS A 237 -26.23 -12.10 10.07
C HIS A 237 -26.97 -10.97 9.30
N ASN A 238 -28.21 -10.68 9.66
CA ASN A 238 -29.02 -9.64 8.98
C ASN A 238 -28.41 -8.24 9.12
N TRP A 239 -27.80 -7.94 10.27
CA TRP A 239 -27.13 -6.67 10.49
C TRP A 239 -25.85 -6.59 9.66
N TRP A 240 -25.05 -7.67 9.69
CA TRP A 240 -23.79 -7.76 8.95
C TRP A 240 -23.98 -7.59 7.45
N LYS A 241 -24.94 -8.31 6.85
CA LYS A 241 -25.23 -8.24 5.42
C LYS A 241 -25.60 -6.83 4.94
N ARG A 242 -26.26 -6.04 5.81
CA ARG A 242 -26.70 -4.68 5.48
C ARG A 242 -25.63 -3.61 5.70
N HIS A 243 -24.79 -3.76 6.73
CA HIS A 243 -23.89 -2.67 7.16
C HIS A 243 -22.40 -2.96 6.95
N ASN A 244 -21.98 -4.20 6.70
CA ASN A 244 -20.55 -4.53 6.62
C ASN A 244 -19.82 -3.73 5.52
N TYR A 245 -20.43 -3.59 4.35
CA TYR A 245 -19.86 -2.79 3.25
C TYR A 245 -19.75 -1.31 3.63
N LEU A 246 -20.81 -0.75 4.22
CA LEU A 246 -20.84 0.65 4.67
C LEU A 246 -19.82 0.91 5.78
N LEU A 247 -19.70 -0.02 6.74
CA LEU A 247 -18.74 0.07 7.84
C LEU A 247 -17.30 0.00 7.34
N SER A 248 -17.00 -0.94 6.44
CA SER A 248 -15.68 -1.03 5.80
C SER A 248 -15.34 0.28 5.07
N GLY A 249 -16.27 0.79 4.27
CA GLY A 249 -16.06 2.05 3.56
C GLY A 249 -15.91 3.26 4.49
N ALA A 250 -16.62 3.29 5.61
CA ALA A 250 -16.49 4.34 6.62
C ALA A 250 -15.15 4.28 7.36
N LEU A 251 -14.62 3.08 7.63
CA LEU A 251 -13.31 2.89 8.25
C LEU A 251 -12.18 3.35 7.31
N ASP A 252 -12.23 2.98 6.03
CA ASP A 252 -11.23 3.39 5.05
C ASP A 252 -11.25 4.91 4.81
N ALA A 253 -12.44 5.49 4.63
CA ALA A 253 -12.59 6.93 4.47
C ALA A 253 -12.20 7.71 5.74
N GLY A 254 -12.57 7.17 6.90
CA GLY A 254 -12.21 7.74 8.21
C GLY A 254 -10.70 7.75 8.45
N LEU A 255 -10.01 6.65 8.11
CA LEU A 255 -8.55 6.56 8.19
C LEU A 255 -7.90 7.63 7.31
N ALA A 256 -8.30 7.73 6.04
CA ALA A 256 -7.72 8.71 5.12
C ALA A 256 -7.98 10.16 5.56
N PHE A 257 -9.18 10.50 6.03
CA PHE A 257 -9.46 11.84 6.56
C PHE A 257 -8.66 12.16 7.83
N MET A 258 -8.62 11.22 8.78
CA MET A 258 -7.88 11.40 10.02
C MET A 258 -6.38 11.47 9.79
N ALA A 259 -5.85 10.73 8.82
CA ALA A 259 -4.43 10.79 8.48
C ALA A 259 -4.04 12.18 7.95
N VAL A 260 -4.86 12.77 7.06
CA VAL A 260 -4.65 14.16 6.60
C VAL A 260 -4.75 15.16 7.75
N LEU A 261 -5.72 14.99 8.64
CA LEU A 261 -5.90 15.87 9.80
C LEU A 261 -4.71 15.79 10.77
N ILE A 262 -4.24 14.59 11.08
CA ILE A 262 -3.06 14.36 11.92
C ILE A 262 -1.82 14.99 11.29
N TYR A 263 -1.62 14.81 9.98
CA TYR A 263 -0.52 15.44 9.25
C TYR A 263 -0.56 16.97 9.39
N LEU A 264 -1.72 17.59 9.13
CA LEU A 264 -1.87 19.04 9.18
C LEU A 264 -1.77 19.63 10.60
N CYS A 265 -2.25 18.91 11.62
CA CYS A 265 -2.32 19.43 12.99
C CYS A 265 -1.12 19.08 13.87
N LEU A 266 -0.41 17.97 13.59
CA LEU A 266 0.68 17.48 14.44
C LEU A 266 2.00 17.41 13.69
N GLU A 267 2.00 16.83 12.49
CA GLU A 267 3.24 16.55 11.76
C GLU A 267 3.87 17.82 11.17
N LEU A 268 3.06 18.77 10.70
CA LEU A 268 3.55 20.10 10.25
C LEU A 268 4.30 20.87 11.35
N ASP A 269 3.88 20.72 12.61
CA ASP A 269 4.49 21.40 13.78
C ASP A 269 5.51 20.51 14.51
N ASN A 270 5.89 19.35 13.93
CA ASN A 270 6.80 18.36 14.55
C ASN A 270 6.38 17.90 15.96
N ILE A 271 5.08 17.86 16.24
CA ILE A 271 4.55 17.41 17.55
C ILE A 271 4.43 15.90 17.55
N THR A 272 5.22 15.23 18.40
CA THR A 272 5.16 13.78 18.59
C THR A 272 4.32 13.42 19.81
N LEU A 273 3.29 12.58 19.61
CA LEU A 273 2.45 12.07 20.71
C LEU A 273 2.90 10.66 21.10
N ASN A 274 3.40 10.49 22.32
CA ASN A 274 3.77 9.16 22.82
C ASN A 274 2.54 8.47 23.45
N TRP A 275 2.08 7.39 22.83
CA TRP A 275 0.96 6.57 23.32
C TRP A 275 1.22 5.08 23.04
N TRP A 276 0.39 4.21 23.61
CA TRP A 276 0.55 2.75 23.62
C TRP A 276 0.64 2.07 22.25
N GLY A 277 0.37 2.79 21.14
CA GLY A 277 0.49 2.29 19.77
C GLY A 277 1.58 2.98 18.93
N ASN A 278 2.33 3.95 19.46
CA ASN A 278 3.32 4.72 18.68
C ASN A 278 4.75 4.17 18.73
N VAL A 279 5.01 3.16 19.56
CA VAL A 279 6.33 2.54 19.65
C VAL A 279 6.35 1.39 18.65
N SER A 280 7.20 1.50 17.61
CA SER A 280 7.44 0.41 16.67
C SER A 280 7.81 -0.85 17.45
N ASP A 281 7.17 -1.98 17.11
CA ASP A 281 7.35 -3.34 17.63
C ASP A 281 8.36 -3.37 18.78
N GLY A 282 7.90 -3.39 20.04
CA GLY A 282 8.70 -3.22 21.27
C GLY A 282 9.81 -4.25 21.54
N CYS A 283 10.33 -4.87 20.49
CA CYS A 283 11.45 -5.78 20.42
C CYS A 283 12.61 -5.12 19.64
N PRO A 284 13.66 -4.65 20.33
CA PRO A 284 14.86 -4.11 19.67
C PRO A 284 15.63 -5.16 18.83
N LEU A 285 15.31 -6.45 18.97
CA LEU A 285 15.88 -7.49 18.10
C LEU A 285 15.25 -7.55 16.71
N ALA A 286 14.12 -6.87 16.46
CA ALA A 286 13.49 -6.86 15.14
C ALA A 286 14.32 -6.07 14.09
N SER A 287 15.06 -5.05 14.54
CA SER A 287 15.93 -4.23 13.69
C SER A 287 17.39 -4.71 13.66
N CYS A 288 17.76 -5.65 14.53
CA CYS A 288 19.15 -6.08 14.70
C CYS A 288 19.44 -7.41 14.02
N PRO A 289 20.55 -7.55 13.27
CA PRO A 289 20.89 -8.81 12.64
C PRO A 289 21.23 -9.86 13.70
N THR A 290 20.59 -11.01 13.60
CA THR A 290 20.79 -12.15 14.51
C THR A 290 21.75 -13.20 13.93
N ALA A 291 22.27 -12.97 12.73
CA ALA A 291 23.21 -13.88 12.08
C ALA A 291 24.58 -13.84 12.77
N LYS A 292 25.12 -15.03 13.10
CA LYS A 292 26.43 -15.16 13.75
C LYS A 292 27.53 -14.50 12.92
N GLY A 293 28.34 -13.66 13.56
CA GLY A 293 29.47 -12.97 12.95
C GLY A 293 29.16 -11.62 12.29
N ILE A 294 27.91 -11.15 12.34
CA ILE A 294 27.54 -9.81 11.87
C ILE A 294 27.41 -8.89 13.09
N ILE A 295 28.33 -7.93 13.19
CA ILE A 295 28.33 -6.92 14.24
C ILE A 295 27.84 -5.61 13.62
N VAL A 296 26.76 -5.07 14.16
CA VAL A 296 26.20 -3.77 13.75
C VAL A 296 26.19 -2.86 14.97
N ASP A 297 26.70 -1.65 14.80
CA ASP A 297 26.75 -0.64 15.86
C ASP A 297 25.33 -0.34 16.37
N GLY A 298 25.13 -0.45 17.69
CA GLY A 298 23.82 -0.24 18.33
C GLY A 298 22.99 -1.51 18.55
N CYS A 299 23.46 -2.68 18.10
CA CYS A 299 22.76 -3.95 18.28
C CYS A 299 23.43 -4.86 19.33
N PRO A 300 22.65 -5.62 20.14
CA PRO A 300 23.21 -6.56 21.11
C PRO A 300 23.93 -7.70 20.38
N VAL A 301 25.22 -7.87 20.67
CA VAL A 301 26.06 -8.90 20.03
C VAL A 301 25.74 -10.26 20.67
N HIS A 302 25.23 -11.21 19.88
CA HIS A 302 25.13 -12.61 20.30
C HIS A 302 26.44 -13.33 19.97
N ASN A 303 27.26 -13.57 21.01
CA ASN A 303 28.39 -14.51 20.95
C ASN A 303 27.91 -15.97 20.89
#